data_AF-A0A7X8VKH7-F1
#
_entry.id   AF-A0A7X8VKH7-F1
#
_cell.length_a   1.000
_cell.length_b   1.000
_cell.length_c   1.000
_cell.angle_alpha   90.00
_cell.angle_beta   90.00
_cell.angle_gamma   90.00
#
_symmetry.space_group_name_H-M   'P 1'
#
loop_
_entity.id
_entity.type
_entity.pdbx_description
1 polymer ?
#
loop_
_entity_poly.entity_id
_entity_poly.type
_entity_poly.pdbx_seq_one_letter_code
_entity_poly.pdbx_strand_id
1 'polypeptide(L)'
;MLPKTRIFSALLLGIGVALIAWGLVAPSFVHADGRLPLDLEATTYTLTDDNGQTRLNSDPEAGLIDTPITRQLHFQVMDPANADEATLRAGDTFLHGREGEAGTEQERLLSASVYSFRIDRFSGQVLSDVAMTSQLASPTLNFSVDGNWLKFPTDAQETSYQVLDTTLRQSRPADFIESVEIDGRTIMHYRQVIDNANVAESFADPSNT
;
A
#
# COMPACT_ATOMS: atom_id res chain seq x y z
N MET A 1 -30.54 49.48 32.83
CA MET A 1 -30.52 48.82 31.51
C MET A 1 -29.19 49.17 30.85
N LEU A 2 -28.32 48.18 30.58
CA LEU A 2 -27.06 48.43 29.88
C LEU A 2 -27.36 48.92 28.45
N PRO A 3 -26.68 49.96 27.95
CA PRO A 3 -26.87 50.44 26.58
C PRO A 3 -26.61 49.31 25.59
N LYS A 4 -27.49 49.12 24.60
CA LYS A 4 -27.38 48.04 23.58
C LYS A 4 -26.00 47.99 22.90
N THR A 5 -25.35 49.14 22.73
CA THR A 5 -23.98 49.30 22.20
C THR A 5 -22.90 48.65 23.07
N ARG A 6 -23.04 48.67 24.41
CA ARG A 6 -22.06 48.04 25.32
C ARG A 6 -22.18 46.52 25.30
N ILE A 7 -23.41 46.00 25.19
CA ILE A 7 -23.67 44.57 25.05
C ILE A 7 -23.08 44.06 23.72
N PHE A 8 -23.29 44.80 22.63
CA PHE A 8 -22.76 44.45 21.31
C PHE A 8 -21.23 44.47 21.26
N SER A 9 -20.59 45.46 21.89
CA SER A 9 -19.13 45.55 21.95
C SER A 9 -18.51 44.41 22.78
N ALA A 10 -19.12 44.07 23.93
CA ALA A 10 -18.67 42.95 24.75
C ALA A 10 -18.84 41.60 24.03
N LEU A 11 -19.92 41.43 23.26
CA LEU A 11 -20.14 40.25 22.42
C LEU A 11 -19.06 40.12 21.35
N LEU A 12 -18.77 41.20 20.61
CA LEU A 12 -17.72 41.20 19.58
C LEU A 12 -16.33 40.90 20.16
N LEU A 13 -16.01 41.46 21.33
CA LEU A 13 -14.77 41.16 22.02
C LEU A 13 -14.70 39.68 22.42
N GLY A 14 -15.79 39.14 22.98
CA GLY A 14 -15.89 37.72 23.34
C GLY A 14 -15.72 36.79 22.14
N ILE A 15 -16.35 37.11 21.01
CA ILE A 15 -16.18 36.38 19.75
C ILE A 15 -14.74 36.49 19.25
N GLY A 16 -14.13 37.68 19.29
CA GLY A 16 -12.74 37.88 18.89
C GLY A 16 -11.76 37.04 19.71
N VAL A 17 -11.92 37.01 21.03
CA VAL A 17 -11.11 36.15 21.92
C VAL A 17 -11.36 34.67 21.63
N ALA A 18 -12.62 34.26 21.43
CA ALA A 18 -12.95 32.88 21.08
C ALA A 18 -12.33 32.45 19.75
N LEU A 19 -12.31 33.33 18.74
CA LEU A 19 -11.68 33.06 17.44
C LEU A 19 -10.16 32.98 17.53
N ILE A 20 -9.51 33.81 18.36
CA ILE A 20 -8.06 33.71 18.60
C ILE A 20 -7.74 32.38 19.30
N ALA A 21 -8.49 32.03 20.34
CA ALA A 21 -8.32 30.76 21.03
C ALA A 21 -8.54 29.58 20.08
N TRP A 22 -9.58 29.64 19.25
CA TRP A 22 -9.83 28.62 18.24
C TRP A 22 -8.73 28.55 17.18
N GLY A 23 -8.21 29.69 16.70
CA GLY A 23 -7.11 29.71 15.73
C GLY A 23 -5.82 29.09 16.26
N LEU A 24 -5.58 29.17 17.57
CA LEU A 24 -4.43 28.53 18.22
C LEU A 24 -4.62 27.03 18.43
N VAL A 25 -5.86 26.58 18.68
CA VAL A 25 -6.17 25.17 18.96
C VAL A 25 -6.53 24.38 17.71
N ALA A 26 -7.15 24.99 16.70
CA ALA A 26 -7.61 24.32 15.48
C ALA A 26 -6.52 23.47 14.78
N PRO A 27 -5.24 23.89 14.70
CA PRO A 27 -4.19 23.08 14.10
C PRO A 27 -3.97 21.72 14.78
N SER A 28 -4.26 21.58 16.09
CA SER A 28 -4.09 20.29 16.77
C SER A 28 -5.16 19.26 16.39
N PHE A 29 -6.27 19.71 15.78
CA PHE A 29 -7.36 18.84 15.33
C PHE A 29 -7.27 18.47 13.86
N VAL A 30 -6.38 19.10 13.08
CA VAL A 30 -6.19 18.82 11.67
C VAL A 30 -4.84 18.13 11.51
N HIS A 31 -4.85 16.87 11.09
CA HIS A 31 -3.63 16.15 10.76
C HIS A 31 -3.14 16.66 9.41
N ALA A 32 -2.13 17.51 9.43
CA ALA A 32 -1.45 18.01 8.24
C ALA A 32 -0.27 17.12 7.83
N ASP A 33 -0.12 15.95 8.46
CA ASP A 33 0.89 14.97 8.09
C ASP A 33 0.44 14.14 6.87
N GLY A 34 1.40 13.61 6.11
CA GLY A 34 1.15 12.74 4.97
C GLY A 34 0.72 11.31 5.34
N ARG A 35 0.03 11.12 6.48
CA ARG A 35 -0.51 9.81 6.86
C ARG A 35 -1.54 9.36 5.82
N LEU A 36 -1.75 8.04 5.71
CA LEU A 36 -2.70 7.48 4.75
C LEU A 36 -4.10 8.12 4.92
N PRO A 37 -4.68 8.76 3.89
CA PRO A 37 -6.03 9.31 3.96
C PRO A 37 -7.07 8.18 4.01
N LEU A 38 -8.13 8.36 4.80
CA LEU A 38 -9.19 7.35 4.95
C LEU A 38 -10.18 7.38 3.78
N ASP A 39 -10.30 8.52 3.14
CA ASP A 39 -11.12 8.79 1.96
C ASP A 39 -10.33 8.58 0.66
N LEU A 40 -9.21 7.84 0.72
CA LEU A 40 -8.46 7.48 -0.47
C LEU A 40 -9.36 6.68 -1.43
N GLU A 41 -9.63 7.26 -2.60
CA GLU A 41 -10.34 6.55 -3.66
C GLU A 41 -9.58 5.28 -4.04
N ALA A 42 -10.33 4.25 -4.44
CA ALA A 42 -9.75 2.97 -4.82
C ALA A 42 -8.68 3.19 -5.90
N THR A 43 -7.45 2.82 -5.58
CA THR A 43 -6.28 3.18 -6.38
C THR A 43 -5.71 1.93 -7.03
N THR A 44 -5.49 2.01 -8.35
CA THR A 44 -4.87 0.94 -9.13
C THR A 44 -3.54 1.42 -9.68
N TYR A 45 -2.46 0.70 -9.37
CA TYR A 45 -1.16 0.86 -10.00
C TYR A 45 -0.94 -0.26 -11.00
N THR A 46 -0.46 0.09 -12.19
CA THR A 46 -0.08 -0.86 -13.23
C THR A 46 1.38 -0.65 -13.57
N LEU A 47 2.17 -1.71 -13.51
CA LEU A 47 3.55 -1.73 -13.94
C LEU A 47 3.71 -2.77 -15.05
N THR A 48 4.41 -2.42 -16.12
CA THR A 48 4.65 -3.32 -17.25
C THR A 48 6.15 -3.43 -17.51
N ASP A 49 6.61 -4.67 -17.64
CA ASP A 49 7.93 -5.01 -18.14
C ASP A 49 7.77 -5.67 -19.52
N ASP A 50 8.25 -5.01 -20.56
CA ASP A 50 8.17 -5.51 -21.94
C ASP A 50 9.08 -6.72 -22.20
N ASN A 51 10.08 -6.99 -21.34
CA ASN A 51 11.10 -8.02 -21.53
C ASN A 51 11.02 -9.11 -20.45
N GLY A 52 9.83 -9.33 -19.89
CA GLY A 52 9.61 -10.33 -18.86
C GLY A 52 9.83 -11.77 -19.35
N GLN A 53 10.16 -12.66 -18.40
CA GLN A 53 10.24 -14.10 -18.62
C GLN A 53 9.30 -14.82 -17.67
N THR A 54 8.48 -15.74 -18.18
CA THR A 54 7.55 -16.52 -17.35
C THR A 54 7.38 -17.93 -17.88
N ARG A 55 6.89 -18.83 -17.02
CA ARG A 55 6.27 -20.08 -17.44
C ARG A 55 4.75 -19.85 -17.54
N LEU A 56 4.12 -20.45 -18.53
CA LEU A 56 2.67 -20.36 -18.67
C LEU A 56 1.97 -21.42 -17.81
N ASN A 57 0.89 -21.02 -17.13
CA ASN A 57 0.03 -21.95 -16.39
C ASN A 57 -0.70 -22.92 -17.32
N SER A 58 -1.01 -22.49 -18.54
CA SER A 58 -1.71 -23.28 -19.57
C SER A 58 -0.81 -24.31 -20.26
N ASP A 59 0.50 -24.08 -20.29
CA ASP A 59 1.49 -24.96 -20.90
C ASP A 59 2.79 -24.97 -20.08
N PRO A 60 2.84 -25.74 -18.97
CA PRO A 60 4.03 -25.81 -18.13
C PRO A 60 5.23 -26.47 -18.79
N GLU A 61 5.02 -27.31 -19.83
CA GLU A 61 6.07 -28.05 -20.52
C GLU A 61 6.83 -27.19 -21.53
N ALA A 62 6.23 -26.10 -22.02
CA ALA A 62 6.87 -25.15 -22.92
C ALA A 62 8.13 -24.46 -22.33
N GLY A 63 8.35 -24.55 -21.02
CA GLY A 63 9.50 -23.96 -20.36
C GLY A 63 9.33 -22.46 -20.11
N LEU A 64 10.44 -21.71 -20.13
CA LEU A 64 10.42 -20.26 -20.00
C LEU A 64 10.15 -19.63 -21.36
N ILE A 65 9.24 -18.66 -21.39
CA ILE A 65 8.96 -17.84 -22.56
C ILE A 65 9.23 -16.36 -22.27
N ASP A 66 9.73 -15.66 -23.28
CA ASP A 66 9.86 -14.21 -23.28
C ASP A 66 8.53 -13.58 -23.68
N THR A 67 7.95 -12.77 -22.81
CA THR A 67 6.67 -12.09 -23.05
C THR A 67 6.52 -10.90 -22.10
N PRO A 68 5.84 -9.80 -22.51
CA PRO A 68 5.55 -8.72 -21.60
C PRO A 68 4.81 -9.21 -20.34
N ILE A 69 5.22 -8.72 -19.16
CA ILE A 69 4.57 -9.01 -17.89
C ILE A 69 3.99 -7.73 -17.34
N THR A 70 2.73 -7.78 -16.93
CA THR A 70 2.03 -6.66 -16.30
C THR A 70 1.63 -7.03 -14.88
N ARG A 71 2.02 -6.22 -13.91
CA ARG A 71 1.54 -6.28 -12.53
C ARG A 71 0.49 -5.20 -12.33
N GLN A 72 -0.67 -5.60 -11.81
CA GLN A 72 -1.73 -4.69 -11.38
C GLN A 72 -1.95 -4.83 -9.89
N LEU A 73 -1.75 -3.72 -9.16
CA LEU A 73 -1.97 -3.63 -7.73
C LEU A 73 -3.14 -2.68 -7.47
N HIS A 74 -4.26 -3.23 -7.03
CA HIS A 74 -5.45 -2.47 -6.65
C HIS A 74 -5.62 -2.48 -5.15
N PHE A 75 -5.80 -1.35 -4.50
CA PHE A 75 -6.04 -1.31 -3.06
C PHE A 75 -7.08 -0.28 -2.65
N GLN A 76 -7.71 -0.58 -1.53
CA GLN A 76 -8.78 0.22 -0.93
C GLN A 76 -8.66 0.21 0.59
N VAL A 77 -9.06 1.33 1.19
CA VAL A 77 -9.23 1.45 2.64
C VAL A 77 -10.58 0.86 3.03
N MET A 78 -10.59 0.06 4.10
CA MET A 78 -11.75 -0.64 4.62
C MET A 78 -11.99 -0.31 6.09
N ASP A 79 -13.23 -0.49 6.53
CA ASP A 79 -13.53 -0.56 7.95
C ASP A 79 -12.99 -1.88 8.57
N PRO A 80 -12.51 -1.85 9.83
CA PRO A 80 -12.39 -0.67 10.69
C PRO A 80 -11.18 0.21 10.34
N ALA A 81 -11.37 1.52 10.45
CA ALA A 81 -10.30 2.52 10.38
C ALA A 81 -10.56 3.68 11.35
N ASN A 82 -9.49 4.31 11.86
CA ASN A 82 -9.55 5.42 12.80
C ASN A 82 -8.41 6.42 12.52
N ALA A 83 -8.17 7.36 13.45
CA ALA A 83 -7.16 8.40 13.29
C ALA A 83 -5.74 7.87 13.02
N ASP A 84 -5.40 6.70 13.57
CA ASP A 84 -4.04 6.17 13.59
C ASP A 84 -3.90 4.86 12.80
N GLU A 85 -4.93 4.03 12.76
CA GLU A 85 -4.91 2.73 12.07
C GLU A 85 -5.93 2.66 10.94
N ALA A 86 -5.63 1.87 9.91
CA ALA A 86 -6.57 1.56 8.83
C ALA A 86 -6.47 0.11 8.41
N THR A 87 -7.60 -0.48 7.99
CA THR A 87 -7.61 -1.77 7.31
C THR A 87 -7.44 -1.55 5.82
N LEU A 88 -6.50 -2.26 5.21
CA LEU A 88 -6.28 -2.26 3.76
C LEU A 88 -6.70 -3.59 3.16
N ARG A 89 -7.36 -3.51 2.01
CA ARG A 89 -7.57 -4.66 1.12
C ARG A 89 -6.85 -4.39 -0.19
N ALA A 90 -5.97 -5.31 -0.60
CA ALA A 90 -5.16 -5.18 -1.80
C ALA A 90 -5.27 -6.41 -2.70
N GLY A 91 -5.61 -6.23 -3.97
CA GLY A 91 -5.50 -7.23 -5.01
C GLY A 91 -4.19 -7.04 -5.78
N ASP A 92 -3.40 -8.10 -5.91
CA ASP A 92 -2.16 -8.14 -6.69
C ASP A 92 -2.31 -9.19 -7.79
N THR A 93 -2.22 -8.75 -9.04
CA THR A 93 -2.44 -9.59 -10.22
C THR A 93 -1.26 -9.48 -11.15
N PHE A 94 -0.76 -10.62 -11.63
CA PHE A 94 0.24 -10.71 -12.69
C PHE A 94 -0.38 -11.30 -13.95
N LEU A 95 -0.12 -10.65 -15.08
CA LEU A 95 -0.61 -11.00 -16.41
C LEU A 95 0.56 -11.12 -17.37
N HIS A 96 0.50 -12.09 -18.29
CA HIS A 96 1.43 -12.18 -19.42
C HIS A 96 0.83 -11.61 -20.70
N GLY A 97 1.69 -11.20 -21.63
CA GLY A 97 1.33 -10.60 -22.89
C GLY A 97 0.60 -9.27 -22.74
N ARG A 98 0.26 -8.66 -23.88
CA ARG A 98 -0.44 -7.38 -23.94
C ARG A 98 -1.95 -7.57 -24.01
N GLU A 99 -2.67 -6.61 -23.43
CA GLU A 99 -4.13 -6.57 -23.51
C GLU A 99 -4.58 -6.46 -24.97
N GLY A 100 -5.56 -7.28 -25.36
CA GLY A 100 -6.06 -7.35 -26.73
C GLY A 100 -5.18 -8.13 -27.72
N GLU A 101 -3.95 -8.50 -27.36
CA GLU A 101 -3.04 -9.25 -28.24
C GLU A 101 -2.91 -10.73 -27.83
N ALA A 102 -2.90 -11.02 -26.52
CA ALA A 102 -2.52 -12.33 -25.99
C ALA A 102 -3.69 -13.17 -25.46
N GLY A 103 -4.83 -13.18 -26.16
CA GLY A 103 -6.01 -13.95 -25.75
C GLY A 103 -6.88 -13.25 -24.70
N THR A 104 -7.71 -14.02 -24.02
CA THR A 104 -8.60 -13.53 -22.93
C THR A 104 -7.80 -13.18 -21.67
N GLU A 105 -8.37 -12.34 -20.79
CA GLU A 105 -7.72 -12.02 -19.50
C GLU A 105 -7.44 -13.28 -18.66
N GLN A 106 -8.33 -14.28 -18.73
CA GLN A 106 -8.17 -15.54 -18.02
C GLN A 106 -6.97 -16.33 -18.55
N GLU A 107 -6.76 -16.36 -19.86
CA GLU A 107 -5.60 -17.02 -20.48
C GLU A 107 -4.29 -16.29 -20.18
N ARG A 108 -4.37 -14.97 -19.97
CA ARG A 108 -3.23 -14.13 -19.61
C ARG A 108 -2.84 -14.20 -18.14
N LEU A 109 -3.69 -14.76 -17.28
CA LEU A 109 -3.48 -14.75 -15.83
C LEU A 109 -2.32 -15.67 -15.41
N LEU A 110 -1.29 -15.06 -14.84
CA LEU A 110 -0.18 -15.77 -14.19
C LEU A 110 -0.50 -16.02 -12.72
N SER A 111 -0.95 -15.00 -12.00
CA SER A 111 -1.37 -15.11 -10.61
C SER A 111 -2.33 -13.99 -10.23
N ALA A 112 -3.18 -14.24 -9.24
CA ALA A 112 -3.99 -13.23 -8.59
C ALA A 112 -4.04 -13.55 -7.10
N SER A 113 -3.96 -12.52 -6.26
CA SER A 113 -4.08 -12.69 -4.81
C SER A 113 -4.73 -11.47 -4.18
N VAL A 114 -5.57 -11.69 -3.19
CA VAL A 114 -6.20 -10.65 -2.39
C VAL A 114 -5.67 -10.76 -0.97
N TYR A 115 -5.21 -9.64 -0.45
CA TYR A 115 -4.64 -9.47 0.87
C TYR A 115 -5.52 -8.53 1.71
N SER A 116 -5.66 -8.82 3.00
CA SER A 116 -6.36 -7.98 3.96
C SER A 116 -5.54 -7.89 5.25
N PHE A 117 -5.25 -6.68 5.71
CA PHE A 117 -4.39 -6.44 6.87
C PHE A 117 -4.60 -5.04 7.43
N ARG A 118 -4.22 -4.81 8.69
CA ARG A 118 -4.22 -3.48 9.30
C ARG A 118 -2.85 -2.85 9.22
N ILE A 119 -2.83 -1.53 9.06
CA ILE A 119 -1.60 -0.74 9.11
C ILE A 119 -1.72 0.44 10.07
N ASP A 120 -0.57 0.92 10.54
CA ASP A 120 -0.42 2.25 11.08
C ASP A 120 -0.36 3.26 9.92
N ARG A 121 -1.23 4.27 9.95
CA ARG A 121 -1.43 5.23 8.84
C ARG A 121 -0.22 6.14 8.66
N PHE A 122 0.56 6.40 9.71
CA PHE A 122 1.70 7.31 9.66
C PHE A 122 2.97 6.58 9.19
N SER A 123 3.34 5.50 9.86
CA SER A 123 4.53 4.69 9.58
C SER A 123 4.36 3.71 8.41
N GLY A 124 3.12 3.26 8.12
CA GLY A 124 2.87 2.21 7.12
C GLY A 124 3.10 0.78 7.64
N GLN A 125 3.48 0.62 8.92
CA GLN A 125 3.77 -0.66 9.54
C GLN A 125 2.53 -1.55 9.56
N VAL A 126 2.69 -2.84 9.22
CA VAL A 126 1.64 -3.84 9.35
C VAL A 126 1.40 -4.17 10.83
N LEU A 127 0.14 -4.09 11.27
CA LEU A 127 -0.31 -4.25 12.67
C LEU A 127 -1.10 -5.53 12.94
N SER A 128 -1.34 -6.35 11.92
CA SER A 128 -2.06 -7.62 12.03
C SER A 128 -1.39 -8.69 11.20
N ASP A 129 -1.78 -9.95 11.41
CA ASP A 129 -1.53 -10.96 10.39
C ASP A 129 -2.16 -10.53 9.06
N VAL A 130 -1.50 -10.91 7.97
CA VAL A 130 -1.97 -10.70 6.61
C VAL A 130 -2.83 -11.90 6.22
N ALA A 131 -4.11 -11.64 5.98
CA ALA A 131 -5.04 -12.62 5.44
C ALA A 131 -4.97 -12.61 3.90
N MET A 132 -4.66 -13.74 3.29
CA MET A 132 -4.43 -13.90 1.86
C MET A 132 -5.37 -14.94 1.24
N THR A 133 -5.85 -14.67 0.03
CA THR A 133 -6.60 -15.61 -0.81
C THR A 133 -6.11 -15.51 -2.26
N SER A 134 -5.63 -16.60 -2.83
CA SER A 134 -5.07 -16.66 -4.19
C SER A 134 -5.98 -17.34 -5.22
N GLN A 135 -7.01 -18.04 -4.76
CA GLN A 135 -7.91 -18.81 -5.61
C GLN A 135 -9.35 -18.63 -5.13
N LEU A 136 -10.29 -18.58 -6.07
CA LEU A 136 -11.70 -18.54 -5.75
C LEU A 136 -12.09 -19.80 -4.94
N ALA A 137 -12.70 -19.58 -3.78
CA ALA A 137 -13.12 -20.61 -2.84
C ALA A 137 -12.00 -21.38 -2.10
N SER A 138 -10.73 -20.96 -2.22
CA SER A 138 -9.66 -21.53 -1.40
C SER A 138 -9.68 -20.96 0.03
N PRO A 139 -9.26 -21.73 1.05
CA PRO A 139 -9.16 -21.23 2.41
C PRO A 139 -8.28 -19.98 2.50
N THR A 140 -8.66 -19.05 3.37
CA THR A 140 -7.80 -17.91 3.70
C THR A 140 -6.56 -18.40 4.43
N LEU A 141 -5.40 -18.02 3.92
CA LEU A 141 -4.11 -18.23 4.56
C LEU A 141 -3.77 -16.99 5.39
N ASN A 142 -3.16 -17.18 6.56
CA ASN A 142 -2.71 -16.08 7.41
C ASN A 142 -1.22 -16.22 7.66
N PHE A 143 -0.49 -15.11 7.56
CA PHE A 143 0.93 -15.05 7.92
C PHE A 143 1.27 -13.70 8.53
N SER A 144 2.21 -13.70 9.47
CA SER A 144 2.66 -12.47 10.13
C SER A 144 3.69 -11.76 9.27
N VAL A 145 3.63 -10.43 9.27
CA VAL A 145 4.57 -9.55 8.58
C VAL A 145 5.14 -8.57 9.58
N ASP A 146 6.47 -8.50 9.62
CA ASP A 146 7.18 -7.49 10.38
C ASP A 146 7.79 -6.47 9.41
N GLY A 147 7.06 -5.38 9.15
CA GLY A 147 7.49 -4.30 8.27
C GLY A 147 6.34 -3.63 7.54
N ASN A 148 6.69 -2.99 6.43
CA ASN A 148 5.80 -2.24 5.55
C ASN A 148 5.44 -3.05 4.29
N TRP A 149 4.42 -2.61 3.55
CA TRP A 149 4.18 -3.13 2.19
C TRP A 149 3.78 -2.03 1.21
N LEU A 150 2.58 -1.46 1.35
CA LEU A 150 2.03 -0.50 0.38
C LEU A 150 2.43 0.95 0.63
N LYS A 151 2.95 1.25 1.84
CA LYS A 151 3.27 2.59 2.29
C LYS A 151 4.56 2.57 3.10
N PHE A 152 5.48 3.48 2.80
CA PHE A 152 6.61 3.84 3.66
C PHE A 152 6.20 4.91 4.69
N PRO A 153 6.97 5.11 5.77
CA PRO A 153 6.69 6.17 6.72
C PRO A 153 6.57 7.54 6.06
N THR A 154 5.67 8.37 6.56
CA THR A 154 5.47 9.73 6.07
C THR A 154 6.75 10.56 6.14
N ASP A 155 7.59 10.28 7.12
CA ASP A 155 8.89 10.86 7.39
C ASP A 155 10.01 9.86 7.05
N ALA A 156 9.91 9.15 5.93
CA ALA A 156 10.91 8.17 5.50
C ALA A 156 12.32 8.79 5.47
N GLN A 157 13.29 8.05 6.00
CA GLN A 157 14.68 8.46 6.20
C GLN A 157 15.62 7.69 5.27
N GLU A 158 16.85 8.17 5.10
CA GLU A 158 17.93 7.48 4.38
C GLU A 158 18.43 6.25 5.17
N THR A 159 17.58 5.23 5.27
CA THR A 159 17.79 3.99 6.05
C THR A 159 17.17 2.79 5.32
N SER A 160 17.38 1.60 5.86
CA SER A 160 16.68 0.39 5.42
C SER A 160 15.33 0.26 6.11
N TYR A 161 14.33 -0.23 5.36
CA TYR A 161 13.03 -0.61 5.90
C TYR A 161 12.72 -2.07 5.59
N GLN A 162 12.12 -2.79 6.53
CA GLN A 162 11.60 -4.12 6.26
C GLN A 162 10.35 -4.00 5.37
N VAL A 163 10.38 -4.63 4.19
CA VAL A 163 9.29 -4.58 3.23
C VAL A 163 8.85 -6.01 2.90
N LEU A 164 7.54 -6.25 2.87
CA LEU A 164 6.98 -7.54 2.51
C LEU A 164 7.32 -7.90 1.05
N ASP A 165 7.99 -9.03 0.86
CA ASP A 165 7.99 -9.77 -0.40
C ASP A 165 6.80 -10.74 -0.38
N THR A 166 5.83 -10.52 -1.28
CA THR A 166 4.59 -11.29 -1.32
C THR A 166 4.79 -12.71 -1.85
N THR A 167 5.84 -12.96 -2.63
CA THR A 167 6.17 -14.29 -3.15
C THR A 167 6.76 -15.18 -2.05
N LEU A 168 7.64 -14.64 -1.21
CA LEU A 168 8.23 -15.33 -0.06
C LEU A 168 7.33 -15.30 1.18
N ARG A 169 6.32 -14.43 1.21
CA ARG A 169 5.47 -14.15 2.39
C ARG A 169 6.30 -13.77 3.62
N GLN A 170 7.39 -13.02 3.38
CA GLN A 170 8.34 -12.61 4.41
C GLN A 170 8.84 -11.20 4.13
N SER A 171 9.15 -10.47 5.18
CA SER A 171 9.82 -9.19 5.04
C SER A 171 11.30 -9.35 4.73
N ARG A 172 11.80 -8.50 3.82
CA ARG A 172 13.22 -8.35 3.50
C ARG A 172 13.59 -6.87 3.51
N PRO A 173 14.84 -6.51 3.86
CA PRO A 173 15.25 -5.11 3.87
C PRO A 173 15.17 -4.52 2.47
N ALA A 174 14.60 -3.34 2.37
CA ALA A 174 14.72 -2.44 1.24
C ALA A 174 15.66 -1.30 1.66
N ASP A 175 16.85 -1.27 1.05
CA ASP A 175 17.90 -0.32 1.39
C ASP A 175 17.72 0.98 0.59
N PHE A 176 18.01 2.12 1.23
CA PHE A 176 18.05 3.41 0.56
C PHE A 176 19.16 3.43 -0.50
N ILE A 177 18.81 3.87 -1.71
CA ILE A 177 19.74 4.00 -2.84
C ILE A 177 20.10 5.46 -3.07
N GLU A 178 19.08 6.31 -3.21
CA GLU A 178 19.26 7.73 -3.53
C GLU A 178 17.98 8.52 -3.26
N SER A 179 18.13 9.84 -3.25
CA SER A 179 17.03 10.79 -3.30
C SER A 179 17.06 11.57 -4.62
N VAL A 180 15.91 11.70 -5.26
CA VAL A 180 15.76 12.41 -6.55
C VAL A 180 14.65 13.44 -6.46
N GLU A 181 14.81 14.57 -7.13
CA GLU A 181 13.76 15.58 -7.26
C GLU A 181 12.95 15.35 -8.53
N ILE A 182 11.65 15.14 -8.37
CA ILE A 182 10.69 14.97 -9.47
C ILE A 182 9.52 15.91 -9.24
N ASP A 183 9.26 16.81 -10.19
CA ASP A 183 8.16 17.79 -10.12
C ASP A 183 8.12 18.61 -8.82
N GLY A 184 9.30 18.96 -8.28
CA GLY A 184 9.46 19.71 -7.03
C GLY A 184 9.14 18.90 -5.77
N ARG A 185 9.15 17.57 -5.87
CA ARG A 185 9.01 16.64 -4.75
C ARG A 185 10.26 15.80 -4.64
N THR A 186 10.79 15.70 -3.43
CA THR A 186 11.83 14.74 -3.10
C THR A 186 11.26 13.33 -3.07
N ILE A 187 11.78 12.46 -3.92
CA ILE A 187 11.45 11.03 -3.99
C ILE A 187 12.61 10.24 -3.42
N MET A 188 12.34 9.43 -2.40
CA MET A 188 13.30 8.49 -1.83
C MET A 188 13.21 7.16 -2.60
N HIS A 189 14.33 6.71 -3.17
CA HIS A 189 14.42 5.44 -3.89
C HIS A 189 15.01 4.38 -2.96
N TYR A 190 14.21 3.35 -2.66
CA TYR A 190 14.64 2.16 -1.93
C TYR A 190 14.68 0.95 -2.86
N ARG A 191 15.61 0.04 -2.63
CA ARG A 191 15.74 -1.20 -3.39
C ARG A 191 15.76 -2.38 -2.45
N GLN A 192 14.86 -3.32 -2.72
CA GLN A 192 14.88 -4.65 -2.14
C GLN A 192 15.60 -5.58 -3.12
N VAL A 193 16.60 -6.32 -2.64
CA VAL A 193 17.30 -7.35 -3.42
C VAL A 193 16.98 -8.70 -2.80
N ILE A 194 16.40 -9.58 -3.61
CA ILE A 194 16.06 -10.94 -3.21
C ILE A 194 17.00 -11.89 -3.94
N ASP A 195 17.91 -12.52 -3.20
CA ASP A 195 18.77 -13.58 -3.73
C ASP A 195 17.95 -14.82 -4.13
N ASN A 196 18.59 -15.77 -4.80
CA ASN A 196 17.98 -17.07 -5.13
C ASN A 196 17.41 -17.74 -3.87
N ALA A 197 16.09 -17.70 -3.73
CA ALA A 197 15.37 -18.20 -2.58
C ALA A 197 14.42 -19.33 -3.02
N ASN A 198 14.45 -20.43 -2.27
CA ASN A 198 13.51 -21.52 -2.45
C ASN A 198 12.20 -21.18 -1.71
N VAL A 199 11.13 -20.91 -2.45
CA VAL A 199 9.84 -20.53 -1.86
C VAL A 199 9.27 -21.65 -0.98
N ALA A 200 9.54 -22.92 -1.31
CA ALA A 200 9.10 -24.08 -0.53
C ALA A 200 9.67 -24.10 0.91
N GLU A 201 10.83 -23.48 1.12
CA GLU A 201 11.45 -23.33 2.45
C GLU A 201 10.78 -22.23 3.26
N SER A 202 10.05 -21.31 2.61
CA SER A 202 9.34 -20.21 3.28
C SER A 202 7.95 -20.63 3.75
N PHE A 203 7.22 -21.39 2.93
CA PHE A 203 5.91 -21.96 3.26
C PHE A 203 5.57 -23.11 2.31
N ALA A 204 4.71 -24.02 2.74
CA ALA A 204 4.16 -25.07 1.88
C ALA A 204 2.92 -24.57 1.12
N ASP A 205 2.91 -24.74 -0.20
CA ASP A 205 1.78 -24.42 -1.08
C ASP A 205 1.79 -25.35 -2.30
N PRO A 206 0.63 -25.77 -2.84
CA PRO A 206 0.58 -26.61 -4.04
C PRO A 206 1.34 -26.06 -5.24
N SER A 207 1.56 -24.74 -5.30
CA SER A 207 2.32 -24.07 -6.36
C SER A 207 3.84 -24.07 -6.16
N ASN A 208 4.35 -24.50 -5.01
CA ASN A 208 5.78 -24.45 -4.69
C ASN A 208 6.38 -25.77 -4.16
N THR A 209 5.60 -26.86 -4.13
CA THR A 209 6.05 -28.22 -3.77
C THR A 209 6.39 -29.09 -4.96
#